data_AF-A0A0N4WSD6-F1
#
_entry.id   AF-A0A0N4WSD6-F1
#
_cell.length_a   1.000
_cell.length_b   1.000
_cell.length_c   1.000
_cell.angle_alpha   90.00
_cell.angle_beta   90.00
_cell.angle_gamma   90.00
#
_symmetry.space_group_name_H-M   'P 1'
#
loop_
_entity.id
_entity.type
_entity.pdbx_description
1 polymer ?
#
loop_
_entity_poly.entity_id
_entity_poly.type
_entity_poly.pdbx_seq_one_letter_code
_entity_poly.pdbx_strand_id
1 'polypeptide(L)'
;LFIWLASLPLLHIIMHHSMMLSDNPFLIYTFVSYSMLSYVSYCMDTIEKPVRKEDNTVAKRYLRMMFYTFYQPYLFSLIVLYSDFERQIAERKQKPRDLLGSLWFALRITFWWGVLELAVHFMYHETILRNIGYSEALSKDTYFALGLTLGIFFHLKYVIIFGLPSVFARFDNMDPQPGPICISRVMLFSKVWREFDRGLYQFFKTYIFVPICAPTFSLPRKVFGVFVSYSFVLLWHGFYHHNIVWIILNIISLLLEMSSKALYGVESFRHWREKVISDVNFRRVLALLQIVPFAFGLYSNIYFLGGSEVGALFVKRIFDEETIPLR
;
A
#
# COMPACT_ATOMS: atom_id res chain seq x y z
N LEU A 1 -2.02 17.86 16.40
CA LEU A 1 -3.50 17.73 16.39
C LEU A 1 -4.17 18.65 15.37
N PHE A 2 -3.90 19.96 15.39
CA PHE A 2 -4.47 20.93 14.44
C PHE A 2 -4.34 20.53 12.96
N ILE A 3 -3.14 20.12 12.53
CA ILE A 3 -2.89 19.65 11.16
C ILE A 3 -3.86 18.52 10.77
N TRP A 4 -4.01 17.52 11.62
CA TRP A 4 -4.94 16.40 11.39
C TRP A 4 -6.40 16.86 11.31
N LEU A 5 -6.84 17.71 12.24
CA LEU A 5 -8.20 18.24 12.27
C LEU A 5 -8.55 19.08 11.03
N ALA A 6 -7.59 19.79 10.45
CA ALA A 6 -7.79 20.53 9.20
C ALA A 6 -7.77 19.60 7.97
N SER A 7 -6.89 18.60 7.99
CA SER A 7 -6.61 17.74 6.84
C SER A 7 -7.69 16.65 6.63
N LEU A 8 -8.15 15.98 7.67
CA LEU A 8 -9.04 14.81 7.55
C LEU A 8 -10.43 15.14 6.98
N PRO A 9 -11.12 16.23 7.38
CA PRO A 9 -12.40 16.60 6.78
C PRO A 9 -12.25 16.96 5.30
N LEU A 10 -11.15 17.62 4.94
CA LEU A 10 -10.86 17.95 3.55
C LEU A 10 -10.68 16.67 2.71
N LEU A 11 -9.87 15.71 3.20
CA LEU A 11 -9.74 14.39 2.56
C LEU A 11 -11.09 13.68 2.43
N HIS A 12 -11.91 13.71 3.47
CA HIS A 12 -13.23 13.10 3.44
C HIS A 12 -14.06 13.63 2.28
N ILE A 13 -14.20 14.96 2.18
CA ILE A 13 -14.97 15.64 1.14
C ILE A 13 -14.41 15.29 -0.24
N ILE A 14 -13.09 15.38 -0.40
CA ILE A 14 -12.41 15.11 -1.68
C ILE A 14 -12.64 13.66 -2.15
N MET A 15 -12.52 12.69 -1.25
CA MET A 15 -12.62 11.28 -1.61
C MET A 15 -14.07 10.79 -1.78
N HIS A 16 -15.05 11.41 -1.11
CA HIS A 16 -16.46 10.99 -1.15
C HIS A 16 -17.30 11.79 -2.15
N HIS A 17 -16.83 12.97 -2.55
CA HIS A 17 -17.51 13.84 -3.51
C HIS A 17 -16.65 14.09 -4.75
N SER A 18 -15.77 13.15 -5.09
CA SER A 18 -14.85 13.26 -6.23
C SER A 18 -15.57 13.56 -7.55
N MET A 19 -16.68 12.88 -7.81
CA MET A 19 -17.51 13.09 -9.02
C MET A 19 -18.21 14.46 -9.06
N MET A 20 -18.38 15.15 -7.92
CA MET A 20 -18.89 16.52 -7.90
C MET A 20 -17.78 17.55 -8.18
N LEU A 21 -16.52 17.17 -7.95
CA LEU A 21 -15.37 18.05 -8.03
C LEU A 21 -14.65 17.97 -9.39
N SER A 22 -14.76 16.83 -10.08
CA SER A 22 -14.18 16.64 -11.42
C SER A 22 -14.89 15.51 -12.17
N ASP A 23 -15.05 15.69 -13.48
CA ASP A 23 -15.52 14.63 -14.39
C ASP A 23 -14.56 13.42 -14.42
N ASN A 24 -13.28 13.66 -14.10
CA ASN A 24 -12.29 12.60 -13.96
C ASN A 24 -11.79 12.52 -12.51
N PRO A 25 -12.38 11.64 -11.66
CA PRO A 25 -11.98 11.50 -10.27
C PRO A 25 -10.52 11.05 -10.11
N PHE A 26 -9.91 10.47 -11.15
CA PHE A 26 -8.50 10.11 -11.13
C PHE A 26 -7.57 11.32 -10.93
N LEU A 27 -7.92 12.48 -11.48
CA LEU A 27 -7.13 13.72 -11.28
C LEU A 27 -7.18 14.17 -9.82
N ILE A 28 -8.32 13.99 -9.18
CA ILE A 28 -8.48 14.30 -7.76
C ILE A 28 -7.62 13.36 -6.92
N TYR A 29 -7.71 12.05 -7.19
CA TYR A 29 -6.95 11.03 -6.47
C TYR A 29 -5.43 11.17 -6.64
N THR A 30 -4.96 11.49 -7.85
CA THR A 30 -3.53 11.60 -8.13
C THR A 30 -2.95 12.94 -7.73
N PHE A 31 -3.66 14.05 -7.94
CA PHE A 31 -3.11 15.37 -7.68
C PHE A 31 -3.43 15.85 -6.26
N VAL A 32 -4.69 15.78 -5.84
CA VAL A 32 -5.12 16.39 -4.58
C VAL A 32 -4.72 15.51 -3.40
N SER A 33 -4.97 14.21 -3.46
CA SER A 33 -4.69 13.31 -2.33
C SER A 33 -3.19 13.20 -2.06
N TYR A 34 -2.34 13.00 -3.08
CA TYR A 34 -0.88 12.94 -2.90
C TYR A 34 -0.28 14.29 -2.46
N SER A 35 -0.76 15.41 -3.01
CA SER A 35 -0.33 16.74 -2.55
C SER A 35 -0.70 16.97 -1.09
N MET A 36 -1.87 16.48 -0.66
CA MET A 36 -2.30 16.57 0.73
C MET A 36 -1.35 15.82 1.68
N LEU A 37 -0.89 14.62 1.33
CA LEU A 37 0.14 13.91 2.13
C LEU A 37 1.44 14.71 2.22
N SER A 38 1.84 15.34 1.12
CA SER A 38 3.01 16.21 1.09
C SER A 38 2.82 17.40 2.04
N TYR A 39 1.68 18.09 2.00
CA TYR A 39 1.39 19.17 2.94
C TYR A 39 1.37 18.72 4.40
N VAL A 40 0.76 17.58 4.71
CA VAL A 40 0.76 17.04 6.07
C VAL A 40 2.20 16.74 6.50
N SER A 41 2.99 16.07 5.66
CA SER A 41 4.39 15.75 5.96
C SER A 41 5.23 16.99 6.21
N TYR A 42 5.13 18.02 5.35
CA TYR A 42 5.85 19.28 5.54
C TYR A 42 5.46 19.96 6.85
N CYS A 43 4.16 20.09 7.11
CA CYS A 43 3.65 20.75 8.32
C CYS A 43 4.05 20.00 9.59
N MET A 44 4.07 18.66 9.56
CA MET A 44 4.48 17.83 10.68
C MET A 44 5.98 17.97 10.97
N ASP A 45 6.83 17.94 9.93
CA ASP A 45 8.28 18.04 10.07
C ASP A 45 8.76 19.46 10.44
N THR A 46 7.95 20.50 10.16
CA THR A 46 8.32 21.90 10.43
C THR A 46 7.60 22.54 11.62
N ILE A 47 6.78 21.77 12.36
CA ILE A 47 5.92 22.30 13.42
C ILE A 47 6.72 22.89 14.60
N GLU A 48 7.81 22.25 15.00
CA GLU A 48 8.64 22.71 16.13
C GLU A 48 9.76 23.63 15.65
N LYS A 49 10.48 23.21 14.60
CA LYS A 49 11.65 23.91 14.07
C LYS A 49 11.72 23.76 12.55
N PRO A 50 12.22 24.77 11.83
CA PRO A 50 12.44 24.61 10.40
C PRO A 50 13.56 23.58 10.17
N VAL A 51 13.34 22.66 9.23
CA VAL A 51 14.34 21.68 8.80
C VAL A 51 15.57 22.37 8.21
N ARG A 52 15.36 23.51 7.51
CA ARG A 52 16.42 24.33 6.93
C ARG A 52 16.56 25.65 7.65
N LYS A 53 17.81 26.07 7.91
CA LYS A 53 18.10 27.38 8.51
C LYS A 53 17.76 28.54 7.58
N GLU A 54 17.77 28.31 6.26
CA GLU A 54 17.44 29.34 5.26
C GLU A 54 15.96 29.73 5.26
N ASP A 55 15.08 28.87 5.80
CA ASP A 55 13.63 29.05 5.85
C ASP A 55 13.21 29.94 7.02
N ASN A 56 13.86 31.11 7.10
CA ASN A 56 13.76 32.08 8.19
C ASN A 56 12.58 33.06 8.07
N THR A 57 11.84 33.03 6.95
CA THR A 57 10.66 33.86 6.73
C THR A 57 9.48 32.99 6.29
N VAL A 58 8.25 33.47 6.50
CA VAL A 58 7.03 32.78 6.06
C VAL A 58 7.02 32.55 4.55
N ALA A 59 7.44 33.54 3.77
CA ALA A 59 7.51 33.44 2.31
C ALA A 59 8.46 32.32 1.85
N LYS A 60 9.68 32.23 2.44
CA LYS A 60 10.63 31.18 2.11
C LYS A 60 10.13 29.79 2.48
N ARG A 61 9.51 29.65 3.65
CA ARG A 61 8.84 28.40 4.09
C ARG A 61 7.75 27.97 3.10
N TYR A 62 6.89 28.91 2.70
CA TYR A 62 5.84 28.62 1.74
C TYR A 62 6.40 28.21 0.38
N LEU A 63 7.39 28.94 -0.15
CA LEU A 63 8.07 28.58 -1.40
C LEU A 63 8.73 27.20 -1.31
N ARG A 64 9.34 26.85 -0.17
CA ARG A 64 9.96 25.55 0.02
C ARG A 64 8.93 24.42 0.08
N MET A 65 7.82 24.64 0.77
CA MET A 65 6.68 23.72 0.78
C MET A 65 6.14 23.49 -0.63
N MET A 66 5.95 24.55 -1.43
CA MET A 66 5.52 24.43 -2.83
C MET A 66 6.54 23.65 -3.67
N PHE A 67 7.83 23.94 -3.52
CA PHE A 67 8.88 23.22 -4.24
C PHE A 67 8.89 21.71 -3.92
N TYR A 68 8.71 21.35 -2.65
CA TYR A 68 8.59 19.97 -2.22
C TYR A 68 7.32 19.30 -2.77
N THR A 69 6.15 19.91 -2.56
CA THR A 69 4.87 19.33 -2.99
C THR A 69 4.78 19.17 -4.51
N PHE A 70 5.30 20.15 -5.28
CA PHE A 70 5.22 20.16 -6.74
C PHE A 70 6.51 19.71 -7.42
N TYR A 71 7.39 19.00 -6.71
CA TYR A 71 8.55 18.37 -7.33
C TYR A 71 8.08 17.27 -8.28
N GLN A 72 8.20 17.53 -9.58
CA GLN A 72 7.50 16.76 -10.62
C GLN A 72 7.70 15.23 -10.53
N PRO A 73 8.93 14.72 -10.37
CA PRO A 73 9.13 13.28 -10.29
C PRO A 73 8.38 12.61 -9.12
N TYR A 74 8.00 13.32 -8.06
CA TYR A 74 7.29 12.73 -6.91
C TYR A 74 5.81 13.07 -6.84
N LEU A 75 5.37 14.15 -7.49
CA LEU A 75 4.03 14.73 -7.39
C LEU A 75 2.87 13.74 -7.52
N PHE A 76 2.92 12.84 -8.51
CA PHE A 76 1.73 12.10 -8.93
C PHE A 76 1.44 10.80 -8.18
N SER A 77 2.48 10.06 -7.78
CA SER A 77 2.31 8.70 -7.28
C SER A 77 3.40 8.19 -6.34
N LEU A 78 4.42 9.02 -6.04
CA LEU A 78 5.47 8.64 -5.09
C LEU A 78 5.36 9.47 -3.82
N ILE A 79 5.02 8.82 -2.73
CA ILE A 79 4.99 9.46 -1.42
C ILE A 79 6.43 9.47 -0.88
N VAL A 80 7.01 10.66 -0.78
CA VAL A 80 8.33 10.89 -0.19
C VAL A 80 8.14 11.87 0.95
N LEU A 81 8.64 11.56 2.14
CA LEU A 81 8.49 12.46 3.30
C LEU A 81 9.37 13.70 3.13
N TYR A 82 8.96 14.83 3.72
CA TYR A 82 9.67 16.10 3.58
C TYR A 82 11.14 16.00 4.02
N SER A 83 11.39 15.43 5.19
CA SER A 83 12.75 15.17 5.69
C SER A 83 13.59 14.30 4.74
N ASP A 84 13.02 13.27 4.12
CA ASP A 84 13.72 12.45 3.13
C ASP A 84 13.98 13.21 1.83
N PHE A 85 13.02 14.01 1.37
CA PHE A 85 13.18 14.88 0.20
C PHE A 85 14.31 15.89 0.40
N GLU A 86 14.35 16.57 1.54
CA GLU A 86 15.41 17.52 1.87
C GLU A 86 16.79 16.87 1.92
N ARG A 87 16.89 15.69 2.54
CA ARG A 87 18.12 14.89 2.54
C ARG A 87 18.56 14.59 1.10
N GLN A 88 17.67 14.10 0.26
CA GLN A 88 17.98 13.77 -1.14
C GLN A 88 18.42 15.01 -1.94
N ILE A 89 17.76 16.16 -1.78
CA ILE A 89 18.15 17.41 -2.45
C ILE A 89 19.55 17.87 -2.02
N ALA A 90 19.92 17.69 -0.76
CA ALA A 90 21.27 18.02 -0.28
C ALA A 90 22.33 17.05 -0.84
N GLU A 91 22.04 15.75 -0.83
CA GLU A 91 22.96 14.68 -1.26
C GLU A 91 23.12 14.60 -2.79
N ARG A 92 22.12 15.02 -3.58
CA ARG A 92 22.12 14.86 -5.05
C ARG A 92 23.32 15.52 -5.75
N LYS A 93 23.92 16.56 -5.17
CA LYS A 93 25.09 17.23 -5.73
C LYS A 93 26.41 16.49 -5.45
N GLN A 94 26.41 15.66 -4.42
CA GLN A 94 27.60 14.95 -3.94
C GLN A 94 27.66 13.52 -4.50
N LYS A 95 26.52 12.94 -4.85
CA LYS A 95 26.41 11.59 -5.41
C LYS A 95 26.83 11.56 -6.89
N PRO A 96 27.68 10.63 -7.33
CA PRO A 96 27.97 10.45 -8.76
C PRO A 96 26.69 10.02 -9.50
N ARG A 97 26.50 10.56 -10.71
CA ARG A 97 25.32 10.22 -11.53
C ARG A 97 25.48 8.85 -12.17
N ASP A 98 24.56 7.94 -11.87
CA ASP A 98 24.46 6.63 -12.52
C ASP A 98 23.50 6.68 -13.71
N LEU A 99 23.97 7.25 -14.83
CA LEU A 99 23.16 7.38 -16.05
C LEU A 99 22.84 6.03 -16.68
N LEU A 100 23.79 5.09 -16.66
CA LEU A 100 23.60 3.77 -17.27
C LEU A 100 22.59 2.94 -16.49
N GLY A 101 22.68 2.91 -15.16
CA GLY A 101 21.69 2.26 -14.31
C GLY A 101 20.31 2.92 -14.40
N SER A 102 20.26 4.24 -14.54
CA SER A 102 19.01 4.98 -14.79
C SER A 102 18.38 4.62 -16.13
N LEU A 103 19.20 4.48 -17.19
CA LEU A 103 18.75 4.05 -18.52
C LEU A 103 18.24 2.61 -18.51
N TRP A 104 18.96 1.67 -17.89
CA TRP A 104 18.49 0.28 -17.75
C TRP A 104 17.20 0.19 -16.97
N PHE A 105 17.04 0.99 -15.92
CA PHE A 105 15.80 1.08 -15.17
C PHE A 105 14.67 1.63 -16.05
N ALA A 106 14.91 2.68 -16.83
CA ALA A 106 13.94 3.22 -17.78
C ALA A 106 13.50 2.17 -18.80
N LEU A 107 14.44 1.47 -19.43
CA LEU A 107 14.15 0.39 -20.38
C LEU A 107 13.31 -0.72 -19.75
N ARG A 108 13.61 -1.10 -18.50
CA ARG A 108 12.82 -2.07 -17.75
C ARG A 108 11.38 -1.59 -17.54
N ILE A 109 11.17 -0.33 -17.14
CA ILE A 109 9.83 0.21 -16.95
C ILE A 109 9.08 0.29 -18.29
N THR A 110 9.73 0.75 -19.36
CA THR A 110 9.16 0.77 -20.72
C THR A 110 8.76 -0.63 -21.19
N PHE A 111 9.59 -1.65 -20.95
CA PHE A 111 9.26 -3.04 -21.27
C PHE A 111 7.98 -3.49 -20.54
N TRP A 112 7.91 -3.30 -19.22
CA TRP A 112 6.73 -3.69 -18.44
C TRP A 112 5.49 -2.90 -18.81
N TRP A 113 5.65 -1.64 -19.23
CA TRP A 113 4.55 -0.85 -19.76
C TRP A 113 4.04 -1.46 -21.08
N GLY A 114 4.92 -1.84 -22.01
CA GLY A 114 4.52 -2.57 -23.21
C GLY A 114 3.76 -3.86 -22.90
N VAL A 115 4.21 -4.64 -21.92
CA VAL A 115 3.50 -5.85 -21.45
C VAL A 115 2.11 -5.50 -20.89
N LEU A 116 1.99 -4.42 -20.11
CA LEU A 116 0.72 -3.94 -19.58
C LEU A 116 -0.25 -3.55 -20.71
N GLU A 117 0.21 -2.81 -21.72
CA GLU A 117 -0.58 -2.41 -22.90
C GLU A 117 -1.08 -3.64 -23.69
N LEU A 118 -0.20 -4.62 -23.93
CA LEU A 118 -0.59 -5.87 -24.58
C LEU A 118 -1.63 -6.62 -23.75
N ALA A 119 -1.45 -6.68 -22.42
CA ALA A 119 -2.38 -7.35 -21.53
C ALA A 119 -3.75 -6.65 -21.50
N VAL A 120 -3.85 -5.31 -21.43
CA VAL A 120 -5.17 -4.64 -21.53
C VAL A 120 -5.82 -4.83 -22.90
N HIS A 121 -5.03 -4.95 -23.97
CA HIS A 121 -5.56 -5.11 -25.31
C HIS A 121 -6.15 -6.49 -25.55
N PHE A 122 -5.50 -7.55 -25.05
CA PHE A 122 -5.89 -8.93 -25.31
C PHE A 122 -6.60 -9.64 -24.15
N MET A 123 -6.43 -9.18 -22.90
CA MET A 123 -6.94 -9.86 -21.70
C MET A 123 -8.07 -9.08 -21.04
N TYR A 124 -9.32 -9.42 -21.37
CA TYR A 124 -10.53 -8.78 -20.83
C TYR A 124 -10.93 -9.25 -19.43
N HIS A 125 -9.96 -9.63 -18.59
CA HIS A 125 -10.19 -10.23 -17.28
C HIS A 125 -11.09 -9.38 -16.35
N GLU A 126 -10.90 -8.06 -16.30
CA GLU A 126 -11.77 -7.18 -15.49
C GLU A 126 -13.23 -7.14 -16.00
N THR A 127 -13.42 -7.09 -17.32
CA THR A 127 -14.75 -7.09 -17.95
C THR A 127 -15.47 -8.43 -17.71
N ILE A 128 -14.74 -9.54 -17.84
CA ILE A 128 -15.25 -10.88 -17.57
C ILE A 128 -15.71 -10.96 -16.11
N LEU A 129 -14.85 -10.59 -15.16
CA LEU A 129 -15.16 -10.63 -13.72
C LEU A 129 -16.37 -9.76 -13.35
N ARG A 130 -16.52 -8.58 -13.96
CA ARG A 130 -17.66 -7.67 -13.71
C ARG A 130 -18.97 -8.17 -14.32
N ASN A 131 -18.93 -9.05 -15.32
CA ASN A 131 -20.13 -9.73 -15.79
C ASN A 131 -20.44 -10.92 -14.88
N ILE A 132 -21.20 -10.67 -13.82
CA ILE A 132 -21.49 -11.64 -12.77
C ILE A 132 -22.15 -12.91 -13.31
N GLY A 133 -23.14 -12.79 -14.20
CA GLY A 133 -23.83 -13.95 -14.77
C GLY A 133 -22.90 -14.84 -15.61
N TYR A 134 -22.00 -14.23 -16.40
CA TYR A 134 -21.01 -14.99 -17.16
C TYR A 134 -19.95 -15.61 -16.24
N SER A 135 -19.43 -14.84 -15.28
CA SER A 135 -18.42 -15.30 -14.32
C SER A 135 -18.91 -16.47 -13.46
N GLU A 136 -20.19 -16.48 -13.07
CA GLU A 136 -20.80 -17.56 -12.32
C GLU A 136 -20.85 -18.87 -13.12
N ALA A 137 -21.06 -18.78 -14.44
CA ALA A 137 -21.14 -19.93 -15.33
C ALA A 137 -19.76 -20.53 -15.71
N LEU A 138 -18.66 -19.83 -15.43
CA LEU A 138 -17.32 -20.35 -15.67
C LEU A 138 -17.02 -21.57 -14.81
N SER A 139 -16.09 -22.42 -15.24
CA SER A 139 -15.54 -23.45 -14.35
C SER A 139 -14.81 -22.81 -13.17
N LYS A 140 -14.83 -23.47 -12.00
CA LYS A 140 -14.31 -22.90 -10.75
C LYS A 140 -12.81 -22.62 -10.80
N ASP A 141 -12.04 -23.49 -11.44
CA ASP A 141 -10.61 -23.34 -11.68
C ASP A 141 -10.31 -22.12 -12.56
N THR A 142 -11.06 -21.93 -13.66
CA THR A 142 -10.95 -20.76 -14.53
C THR A 142 -11.30 -19.48 -13.77
N TYR A 143 -12.39 -19.49 -13.01
CA TYR A 143 -12.83 -18.34 -12.23
C TYR A 143 -11.81 -17.97 -11.13
N PHE A 144 -11.24 -18.96 -10.45
CA PHE A 144 -10.18 -18.76 -9.47
C PHE A 144 -8.92 -18.15 -10.12
N ALA A 145 -8.51 -18.66 -11.28
CA ALA A 145 -7.38 -18.13 -12.04
C ALA A 145 -7.60 -16.68 -12.49
N LEU A 146 -8.83 -16.30 -12.86
CA LEU A 146 -9.19 -14.91 -13.16
C LEU A 146 -9.04 -14.01 -11.93
N GLY A 147 -9.47 -14.47 -10.75
CA GLY A 147 -9.27 -13.77 -9.49
C GLY A 147 -7.79 -13.53 -9.16
N LEU A 148 -6.92 -14.52 -9.40
CA LEU A 148 -5.47 -14.35 -9.26
C LEU A 148 -4.88 -13.38 -10.30
N THR A 149 -5.36 -13.45 -11.54
CA THR A 149 -4.93 -12.58 -12.63
C THR A 149 -5.21 -11.11 -12.29
N LEU A 150 -6.36 -10.81 -11.68
CA LEU A 150 -6.69 -9.47 -11.19
C LEU A 150 -5.61 -8.90 -10.26
N GLY A 151 -5.13 -9.70 -9.30
CA GLY A 151 -4.06 -9.29 -8.40
C GLY A 151 -2.72 -9.07 -9.10
N ILE A 152 -2.32 -10.00 -9.98
CA ILE A 152 -1.07 -9.90 -10.75
C ILE A 152 -1.09 -8.64 -11.63
N PHE A 153 -2.22 -8.38 -12.26
CA PHE A 153 -2.42 -7.22 -13.12
C PHE A 153 -2.38 -5.91 -12.32
N PHE A 154 -3.01 -5.88 -11.14
CA PHE A 154 -2.90 -4.77 -10.20
C PHE A 154 -1.44 -4.52 -9.80
N HIS A 155 -0.67 -5.56 -9.49
CA HIS A 155 0.76 -5.40 -9.20
C HIS A 155 1.53 -4.80 -10.38
N LEU A 156 1.32 -5.29 -11.60
CA LEU A 156 1.98 -4.77 -12.81
C LEU A 156 1.64 -3.29 -13.05
N LYS A 157 0.36 -2.90 -12.88
CA LYS A 157 -0.05 -1.48 -12.94
C LYS A 157 0.79 -0.63 -11.99
N TYR A 158 0.99 -1.06 -10.75
CA TYR A 158 1.75 -0.32 -9.75
C TYR A 158 3.27 -0.33 -9.98
N VAL A 159 3.82 -1.36 -10.64
CA VAL A 159 5.20 -1.33 -11.13
C VAL A 159 5.40 -0.15 -12.09
N ILE A 160 4.42 0.17 -12.93
CA ILE A 160 4.48 1.30 -13.86
C ILE A 160 4.15 2.62 -13.18
N ILE A 161 3.07 2.67 -12.41
CA ILE A 161 2.62 3.90 -11.71
C ILE A 161 3.72 4.43 -10.77
N PHE A 162 4.45 3.58 -10.07
CA PHE A 162 5.59 3.99 -9.24
C PHE A 162 6.90 4.08 -10.03
N GLY A 163 7.06 3.22 -11.04
CA GLY A 163 8.29 3.11 -11.82
C GLY A 163 8.55 4.31 -12.71
N LEU A 164 7.54 4.80 -13.44
CA LEU A 164 7.68 5.93 -14.37
C LEU A 164 8.21 7.20 -13.68
N PRO A 165 7.60 7.71 -12.59
CA PRO A 165 8.16 8.84 -11.84
C PRO A 165 9.55 8.55 -11.26
N SER A 166 9.80 7.30 -10.83
CA SER A 166 11.12 6.89 -10.33
C SER A 166 12.21 6.99 -11.40
N VAL A 167 11.89 6.80 -12.68
CA VAL A 167 12.84 7.01 -13.79
C VAL A 167 13.32 8.46 -13.80
N PHE A 168 12.40 9.41 -13.79
CA PHE A 168 12.74 10.84 -13.82
C PHE A 168 13.48 11.28 -12.56
N ALA A 169 13.09 10.78 -11.39
CA ALA A 169 13.77 11.05 -10.13
C ALA A 169 15.24 10.57 -10.18
N ARG A 170 15.49 9.38 -10.72
CA ARG A 170 16.86 8.86 -10.90
C ARG A 170 17.70 9.71 -11.86
N PHE A 171 17.10 10.21 -12.95
CA PHE A 171 17.80 11.13 -13.85
C PHE A 171 18.12 12.49 -13.21
N ASP A 172 17.32 12.95 -12.24
CA ASP A 172 17.65 14.13 -11.41
C ASP A 172 18.58 13.78 -10.22
N ASN A 173 19.15 12.58 -10.23
CA ASN A 173 20.06 12.05 -9.20
C ASN A 173 19.44 11.97 -7.80
N MET A 174 18.11 11.82 -7.74
CA MET A 174 17.36 11.55 -6.51
C MET A 174 17.35 10.04 -6.20
N ASP A 175 16.79 9.67 -5.05
CA ASP A 175 16.78 8.31 -4.53
C ASP A 175 15.35 7.83 -4.23
N PRO A 176 14.53 7.56 -5.27
CA PRO A 176 13.17 7.07 -5.07
C PRO A 176 13.18 5.71 -4.38
N GLN A 177 12.16 5.46 -3.54
CA GLN A 177 11.97 4.17 -2.89
C GLN A 177 11.81 3.05 -3.93
N PRO A 178 12.20 1.80 -3.62
CA PRO A 178 11.95 0.66 -4.50
C PRO A 178 10.46 0.50 -4.79
N GLY A 179 10.14 0.05 -6.01
CA GLY A 179 8.78 -0.30 -6.41
C GLY A 179 8.15 -1.44 -5.58
N PRO A 180 6.91 -1.83 -5.92
CA PRO A 180 6.15 -2.74 -5.09
C PRO A 180 6.80 -4.12 -5.01
N ILE A 181 6.77 -4.75 -3.83
CA ILE A 181 7.12 -6.17 -3.70
C ILE A 181 6.22 -7.03 -4.60
N CYS A 182 6.80 -8.05 -5.22
CA CYS A 182 6.05 -9.06 -5.96
C CYS A 182 5.05 -9.76 -5.03
N ILE A 183 3.75 -9.52 -5.27
CA ILE A 183 2.67 -10.05 -4.42
C ILE A 183 2.62 -11.58 -4.42
N SER A 184 3.05 -12.22 -5.52
CA SER A 184 3.12 -13.68 -5.65
C SER A 184 4.23 -14.32 -4.83
N ARG A 185 5.18 -13.53 -4.29
CA ARG A 185 6.32 -14.03 -3.49
C ARG A 185 6.13 -13.78 -1.98
N VAL A 186 5.05 -13.14 -1.57
CA VAL A 186 4.86 -12.71 -0.17
C VAL A 186 3.64 -13.35 0.44
N MET A 187 3.87 -14.10 1.53
CA MET A 187 2.82 -14.74 2.31
C MET A 187 2.44 -13.95 3.58
N LEU A 188 3.27 -12.97 3.96
CA LEU A 188 3.03 -12.13 5.14
C LEU A 188 2.38 -10.81 4.72
N PHE A 189 1.15 -10.59 5.16
CA PHE A 189 0.41 -9.33 5.00
C PHE A 189 1.14 -8.16 5.64
N SER A 190 1.74 -8.37 6.81
CA SER A 190 2.55 -7.30 7.41
C SER A 190 3.70 -6.88 6.49
N LYS A 191 4.24 -7.78 5.65
CA LYS A 191 5.28 -7.46 4.68
C LYS A 191 4.70 -6.78 3.43
N VAL A 192 3.53 -7.21 2.94
CA VAL A 192 2.81 -6.53 1.85
C VAL A 192 2.60 -5.05 2.19
N TRP A 193 2.04 -4.75 3.37
CA TRP A 193 1.79 -3.37 3.82
C TRP A 193 3.05 -2.52 3.97
N ARG A 194 4.22 -3.13 4.22
CA ARG A 194 5.50 -2.40 4.34
C ARG A 194 6.19 -2.15 3.01
N GLU A 195 5.96 -3.03 2.03
CA GLU A 195 6.82 -3.13 0.85
C GLU A 195 6.08 -2.97 -0.48
N PHE A 196 4.75 -2.94 -0.48
CA PHE A 196 3.97 -2.63 -1.69
C PHE A 196 4.03 -1.13 -1.99
N ASP A 197 3.61 -0.29 -1.05
CA ASP A 197 3.81 1.17 -1.09
C ASP A 197 4.65 1.61 0.10
N ARG A 198 5.95 1.72 -0.15
CA ARG A 198 6.93 2.08 0.89
C ARG A 198 6.75 3.52 1.35
N GLY A 199 6.37 4.42 0.47
CA GLY A 199 6.17 5.83 0.78
C GLY A 199 4.99 6.02 1.73
N LEU A 200 3.86 5.43 1.37
CA LEU A 200 2.67 5.42 2.22
C LEU A 200 2.94 4.75 3.58
N TYR A 201 3.67 3.63 3.58
CA TYR A 201 4.06 2.98 4.83
C TYR A 201 4.91 3.88 5.73
N GLN A 202 5.92 4.57 5.18
CA GLN A 202 6.74 5.51 5.96
C GLN A 202 5.91 6.67 6.49
N PHE A 203 4.94 7.18 5.71
CA PHE A 203 4.01 8.20 6.15
C PHE A 203 3.20 7.73 7.38
N PHE A 204 2.58 6.55 7.31
CA PHE A 204 1.84 5.99 8.44
C PHE A 204 2.73 5.74 9.65
N LYS A 205 3.90 5.14 9.43
CA LYS A 205 4.85 4.86 10.50
C LYS A 205 5.24 6.14 11.23
N THR A 206 5.66 7.16 10.48
CA THR A 206 6.26 8.38 11.03
C THR A 206 5.24 9.32 11.64
N TYR A 207 4.09 9.52 11.00
CA TYR A 207 3.13 10.56 11.40
C TYR A 207 1.91 10.05 12.16
N ILE A 208 1.63 8.75 12.13
CA ILE A 208 0.45 8.17 12.80
C ILE A 208 0.91 7.17 13.86
N PHE A 209 1.55 6.08 13.45
CA PHE A 209 1.80 4.92 14.31
C PHE A 209 2.81 5.20 15.42
N VAL A 210 4.01 5.71 15.08
CA VAL A 210 5.05 6.00 16.07
C VAL A 210 4.61 7.06 17.08
N PRO A 211 4.01 8.20 16.68
CA PRO A 211 3.49 9.19 17.63
C PRO A 211 2.44 8.61 18.59
N ILE A 212 1.56 7.72 18.12
CA ILE A 212 0.58 7.04 18.97
C ILE A 212 1.25 6.05 19.92
N CYS A 213 2.30 5.37 19.50
CA CYS A 213 2.95 4.33 20.30
C CYS A 213 3.96 4.87 21.31
N ALA A 214 4.67 5.95 20.99
CA ALA A 214 5.74 6.50 21.81
C ALA A 214 5.21 7.14 23.11
N PRO A 215 5.93 7.06 24.24
CA PRO A 215 7.26 6.45 24.39
C PRO A 215 7.23 4.96 24.74
N THR A 216 6.09 4.40 25.16
CA THR A 216 6.05 3.08 25.81
C THR A 216 5.94 1.89 24.85
N PHE A 217 5.38 2.09 23.65
CA PHE A 217 5.15 1.03 22.66
C PHE A 217 4.41 -0.20 23.23
N SER A 218 3.53 0.02 24.21
CA SER A 218 2.73 -1.04 24.83
C SER A 218 1.76 -1.67 23.83
N LEU A 219 1.34 -2.92 24.08
CA LEU A 219 0.44 -3.64 23.19
C LEU A 219 -0.87 -2.88 22.90
N PRO A 220 -1.58 -2.30 23.90
CA PRO A 220 -2.79 -1.51 23.62
C PRO A 220 -2.54 -0.32 22.69
N ARG A 221 -1.40 0.39 22.85
CA ARG A 221 -1.04 1.53 21.99
C ARG A 221 -0.71 1.08 20.57
N LYS A 222 -0.03 -0.06 20.41
CA LYS A 222 0.23 -0.64 19.09
C LYS A 222 -1.06 -1.02 18.39
N VAL A 223 -1.98 -1.69 19.09
CA VAL A 223 -3.29 -2.07 18.54
C VAL A 223 -4.09 -0.83 18.15
N PHE A 224 -4.17 0.17 19.02
CA PHE A 224 -4.84 1.44 18.71
C PHE A 224 -4.18 2.16 17.52
N GLY A 225 -2.85 2.21 17.45
CA GLY A 225 -2.10 2.78 16.33
C GLY A 225 -2.40 2.08 15.01
N VAL A 226 -2.50 0.74 15.00
CA VAL A 226 -2.92 -0.05 13.83
C VAL A 226 -4.32 0.36 13.39
N PHE A 227 -5.29 0.40 14.31
CA PHE A 227 -6.66 0.80 13.98
C PHE A 227 -6.73 2.21 13.39
N VAL A 228 -6.02 3.18 13.98
CA VAL A 228 -5.99 4.55 13.44
C VAL A 228 -5.35 4.60 12.06
N SER A 229 -4.26 3.86 11.81
CA SER A 229 -3.66 3.77 10.48
C SER A 229 -4.62 3.18 9.44
N TYR A 230 -5.31 2.08 9.75
CA TYR A 230 -6.30 1.49 8.84
C TYR A 230 -7.54 2.36 8.64
N SER A 231 -7.98 3.08 9.67
CA SER A 231 -9.06 4.08 9.52
C SER A 231 -8.68 5.21 8.58
N PHE A 232 -7.42 5.64 8.59
CA PHE A 232 -6.92 6.61 7.61
C PHE A 232 -6.95 6.03 6.19
N VAL A 233 -6.50 4.78 6.01
CA VAL A 233 -6.58 4.09 4.71
C VAL A 233 -8.02 3.99 4.23
N LEU A 234 -8.97 3.64 5.10
CA LEU A 234 -10.38 3.56 4.74
C LEU A 234 -10.95 4.94 4.36
N LEU A 235 -10.60 5.99 5.11
CA LEU A 235 -10.97 7.36 4.77
C LEU A 235 -10.43 7.77 3.40
N TRP A 236 -9.17 7.40 3.13
CA TRP A 236 -8.52 7.66 1.85
C TRP A 236 -9.24 6.93 0.72
N HIS A 237 -9.45 5.61 0.80
CA HIS A 237 -10.09 4.87 -0.30
C HIS A 237 -11.61 5.08 -0.39
N GLY A 238 -12.25 5.63 0.65
CA GLY A 238 -13.68 5.87 0.74
C GLY A 238 -14.43 4.75 1.47
N PHE A 239 -15.51 5.10 2.15
CA PHE A 239 -16.35 4.21 2.96
C PHE A 239 -17.32 3.36 2.11
N TYR A 240 -16.78 2.69 1.10
CA TYR A 240 -17.54 1.73 0.29
C TYR A 240 -17.48 0.33 0.91
N HIS A 241 -18.55 -0.45 0.73
CA HIS A 241 -18.67 -1.80 1.29
C HIS A 241 -17.42 -2.67 1.01
N HIS A 242 -16.95 -2.69 -0.25
CA HIS A 242 -15.78 -3.48 -0.63
C HIS A 242 -14.48 -3.02 0.06
N ASN A 243 -14.29 -1.73 0.28
CA ASN A 243 -13.14 -1.19 1.02
C ASN A 243 -13.22 -1.54 2.51
N ILE A 244 -14.42 -1.50 3.10
CA ILE A 244 -14.63 -1.88 4.50
C ILE A 244 -14.28 -3.36 4.69
N VAL A 245 -14.79 -4.24 3.83
CA VAL A 245 -14.46 -5.67 3.85
C VAL A 245 -12.95 -5.88 3.68
N TRP A 246 -12.34 -5.23 2.69
CA TRP A 246 -10.89 -5.30 2.46
C TRP A 246 -10.08 -4.95 3.71
N ILE A 247 -10.39 -3.82 4.37
CA ILE A 247 -9.71 -3.36 5.57
C ILE A 247 -9.91 -4.33 6.75
N ILE A 248 -11.14 -4.78 6.99
CA ILE A 248 -11.43 -5.73 8.08
C ILE A 248 -10.64 -7.02 7.91
N LEU A 249 -10.64 -7.61 6.71
CA LEU A 249 -9.91 -8.85 6.43
C LEU A 249 -8.38 -8.67 6.54
N ASN A 250 -7.85 -7.49 6.17
CA ASN A 250 -6.44 -7.17 6.40
C ASN A 250 -6.09 -7.04 7.89
N ILE A 251 -6.95 -6.39 8.69
CA ILE A 251 -6.77 -6.28 10.14
C ILE A 251 -6.77 -7.68 10.77
N ILE A 252 -7.72 -8.54 10.40
CA ILE A 252 -7.76 -9.94 10.88
C ILE A 252 -6.47 -10.66 10.55
N SER A 253 -6.00 -10.57 9.30
CA SER A 253 -4.74 -11.19 8.85
C SER A 253 -3.54 -10.69 9.65
N LEU A 254 -3.46 -9.40 9.91
CA LEU A 254 -2.40 -8.79 10.70
C LEU A 254 -2.45 -9.23 12.18
N LEU A 255 -3.64 -9.31 12.77
CA LEU A 255 -3.83 -9.78 14.13
C LEU A 255 -3.41 -11.25 14.28
N LEU A 256 -3.72 -12.10 13.29
CA LEU A 256 -3.26 -13.49 13.26
C LEU A 256 -1.72 -13.59 13.25
N GLU A 257 -1.05 -12.77 12.41
CA GLU A 257 0.40 -12.69 12.39
C GLU A 257 0.98 -12.18 13.72
N MET A 258 0.36 -11.18 14.33
CA MET A 258 0.80 -10.61 15.60
C MET A 258 0.63 -11.60 16.75
N SER A 259 -0.51 -12.28 16.83
CA SER A 259 -0.78 -13.32 17.83
C SER A 259 0.20 -14.48 17.69
N SER A 260 0.52 -14.90 16.47
CA SER A 260 1.51 -15.95 16.21
C SER A 260 2.91 -15.55 16.71
N LYS A 261 3.33 -14.29 16.48
CA LYS A 261 4.59 -13.76 17.01
C LYS A 261 4.58 -13.63 18.54
N ALA A 262 3.45 -13.20 19.12
CA ALA A 262 3.30 -13.09 20.56
C ALA A 262 3.40 -14.46 21.24
N LEU A 263 2.75 -15.49 20.69
CA LEU A 263 2.84 -16.86 21.16
C LEU A 263 4.28 -17.37 21.13
N TYR A 264 5.02 -17.12 20.05
CA TYR A 264 6.43 -17.50 19.95
C TYR A 264 7.35 -16.71 20.89
N GLY A 265 6.91 -15.52 21.34
CA GLY A 265 7.60 -14.74 22.37
C GLY A 265 7.46 -15.32 23.78
N VAL A 266 6.51 -16.22 24.02
CA VAL A 266 6.34 -16.91 25.32
C VAL A 266 7.45 -17.94 25.50
N GLU A 267 8.26 -17.78 26.53
CA GLU A 267 9.43 -18.63 26.76
C GLU A 267 9.07 -20.12 26.89
N SER A 268 8.02 -20.47 27.65
CA SER A 268 7.60 -21.86 27.82
C SER A 268 7.24 -22.53 26.50
N PHE A 269 6.49 -21.83 25.63
CA PHE A 269 6.15 -22.32 24.30
C PHE A 269 7.40 -22.47 23.42
N ARG A 270 8.30 -21.48 23.45
CA ARG A 270 9.54 -21.51 22.67
C ARG A 270 10.42 -22.71 23.05
N HIS A 271 10.66 -22.92 24.35
CA HIS A 271 11.47 -24.04 24.84
C HIS A 271 10.83 -25.40 24.56
N TRP A 272 9.51 -25.53 24.76
CA TRP A 272 8.79 -26.75 24.41
C TRP A 272 8.94 -27.07 22.92
N ARG A 273 8.71 -26.08 22.04
CA ARG A 273 8.82 -26.24 20.60
C ARG A 273 10.23 -26.65 20.20
N GLU A 274 11.27 -26.00 20.72
CA GLU A 274 12.68 -26.34 20.42
C GLU A 274 13.07 -27.75 20.85
N LYS A 275 12.46 -28.25 21.92
CA LYS A 275 12.68 -29.63 22.41
C LYS A 275 11.96 -30.68 21.55
N VAL A 276 10.79 -30.35 21.00
CA VAL A 276 9.89 -31.32 20.34
C VAL A 276 9.95 -31.27 18.81
N ILE A 277 10.15 -30.09 18.22
CA ILE A 277 10.05 -29.85 16.77
C ILE A 277 11.27 -29.06 16.30
N SER A 278 12.02 -29.63 15.35
CA SER A 278 13.14 -28.91 14.70
C SER A 278 12.67 -27.66 13.95
N ASP A 279 13.55 -26.68 13.79
CA ASP A 279 13.24 -25.43 13.06
C ASP A 279 12.75 -25.66 11.63
N VAL A 280 13.25 -26.70 10.96
CA VAL A 280 12.83 -27.07 9.61
C VAL A 280 11.38 -27.57 9.62
N ASN A 281 11.04 -28.48 10.53
CA ASN A 281 9.68 -29.03 10.63
C ASN A 281 8.69 -27.97 11.14
N PHE A 282 9.12 -27.11 12.06
CA PHE A 282 8.29 -26.01 12.54
C PHE A 282 7.96 -25.02 11.41
N ARG A 283 8.91 -24.71 10.53
CA ARG A 283 8.64 -23.90 9.34
C ARG A 283 7.64 -24.53 8.37
N ARG A 284 7.64 -25.87 8.22
CA ARG A 284 6.63 -26.58 7.42
C ARG A 284 5.24 -26.47 8.04
N VAL A 285 5.12 -26.64 9.35
CA VAL A 285 3.86 -26.42 10.09
C VAL A 285 3.39 -24.97 9.92
N LEU A 286 4.28 -23.99 10.10
CA LEU A 286 3.95 -22.59 9.88
C LEU A 286 3.50 -22.33 8.44
N ALA A 287 4.13 -22.95 7.43
CA ALA A 287 3.73 -22.78 6.04
C ALA A 287 2.27 -23.22 5.79
N LEU A 288 1.83 -24.32 6.41
CA LEU A 288 0.43 -24.74 6.36
C LEU A 288 -0.49 -23.76 7.09
N LEU A 289 -0.09 -23.28 8.27
CA LEU A 289 -0.87 -22.28 9.02
C LEU A 289 -1.00 -20.94 8.28
N GLN A 290 -0.02 -20.57 7.45
CA GLN A 290 -0.05 -19.36 6.64
C GLN A 290 -1.13 -19.39 5.53
N ILE A 291 -1.72 -20.55 5.23
CA ILE A 291 -2.87 -20.64 4.32
C ILE A 291 -4.05 -19.79 4.83
N VAL A 292 -4.25 -19.71 6.15
CA VAL A 292 -5.36 -18.95 6.75
C VAL A 292 -5.25 -17.44 6.49
N PRO A 293 -4.16 -16.74 6.90
CA PRO A 293 -3.99 -15.33 6.57
C PRO A 293 -3.87 -15.09 5.07
N PHE A 294 -3.29 -16.04 4.30
CA PHE A 294 -3.28 -15.96 2.84
C PHE A 294 -4.70 -15.94 2.25
N ALA A 295 -5.60 -16.81 2.72
CA ALA A 295 -6.98 -16.85 2.27
C ALA A 295 -7.70 -15.53 2.56
N PHE A 296 -7.63 -15.03 3.80
CA PHE A 296 -8.20 -13.72 4.15
C PHE A 296 -7.68 -12.61 3.24
N GLY A 297 -6.37 -12.63 2.98
CA GLY A 297 -5.71 -11.78 2.02
C GLY A 297 -6.23 -11.83 0.59
N LEU A 298 -6.42 -13.04 0.07
CA LEU A 298 -6.94 -13.29 -1.27
C LEU A 298 -8.36 -12.72 -1.39
N TYR A 299 -9.27 -13.11 -0.49
CA TYR A 299 -10.64 -12.59 -0.49
C TYR A 299 -10.65 -11.06 -0.34
N SER A 300 -9.84 -10.55 0.58
CA SER A 300 -9.68 -9.11 0.83
C SER A 300 -9.33 -8.35 -0.45
N ASN A 301 -8.30 -8.81 -1.17
CA ASN A 301 -7.87 -8.15 -2.40
C ASN A 301 -8.89 -8.30 -3.54
N ILE A 302 -9.64 -9.41 -3.61
CA ILE A 302 -10.68 -9.57 -4.62
C ILE A 302 -11.84 -8.61 -4.36
N TYR A 303 -12.24 -8.40 -3.11
CA TYR A 303 -13.21 -7.35 -2.77
C TYR A 303 -12.68 -5.97 -3.16
N PHE A 304 -11.45 -5.63 -2.75
CA PHE A 304 -10.86 -4.32 -3.04
C PHE A 304 -10.79 -4.01 -4.54
N LEU A 305 -10.33 -4.97 -5.34
CA LEU A 305 -10.05 -4.76 -6.76
C LEU A 305 -11.27 -5.02 -7.65
N GLY A 306 -12.06 -6.05 -7.33
CA GLY A 306 -13.21 -6.49 -8.12
C GLY A 306 -14.52 -5.81 -7.70
N GLY A 307 -14.57 -5.20 -6.53
CA GLY A 307 -15.79 -4.63 -5.96
C GLY A 307 -16.67 -5.66 -5.25
N SER A 308 -17.79 -5.18 -4.69
CA SER A 308 -18.64 -5.98 -3.79
C SER A 308 -19.26 -7.21 -4.47
N GLU A 309 -19.70 -7.07 -5.73
CA GLU A 309 -20.37 -8.15 -6.45
C GLU A 309 -19.39 -9.29 -6.80
N VAL A 310 -18.22 -8.93 -7.35
CA VAL A 310 -17.17 -9.91 -7.67
C VAL A 310 -16.66 -10.58 -6.40
N GLY A 311 -16.42 -9.82 -5.34
CA GLY A 311 -16.04 -10.36 -4.03
C GLY A 311 -17.07 -11.36 -3.48
N ALA A 312 -18.35 -11.00 -3.52
CA ALA A 312 -19.44 -11.87 -3.04
C ALA A 312 -19.56 -13.14 -3.89
N LEU A 313 -19.46 -13.03 -5.22
CA LEU A 313 -19.45 -14.20 -6.10
C LEU A 313 -18.24 -15.10 -5.81
N PHE A 314 -17.08 -14.52 -5.53
CA PHE A 314 -15.88 -15.28 -5.16
C PHE A 314 -16.04 -16.05 -3.86
N VAL A 315 -16.65 -15.43 -2.84
CA VAL A 315 -17.02 -16.13 -1.59
C VAL A 315 -17.99 -17.27 -1.89
N LYS A 316 -19.09 -17.02 -2.60
CA LYS A 316 -20.06 -18.05 -2.95
C LYS A 316 -19.41 -19.26 -3.64
N ARG A 317 -18.67 -18.99 -4.72
CA ARG A 317 -18.13 -20.02 -5.63
C ARG A 317 -16.98 -20.83 -5.05
N ILE A 318 -16.16 -20.22 -4.18
CA ILE A 318 -14.92 -20.82 -3.69
C ILE A 318 -15.01 -21.18 -2.20
N PHE A 319 -15.64 -20.34 -1.38
CA PHE A 319 -15.80 -20.64 0.03
C PHE A 319 -17.05 -21.51 0.27
N ASP A 320 -18.22 -21.05 -0.16
CA ASP A 320 -19.49 -21.71 0.17
C ASP A 320 -19.72 -23.00 -0.63
N GLU A 321 -19.31 -23.05 -1.90
CA GLU A 321 -19.51 -24.20 -2.79
C GLU A 321 -18.38 -25.24 -2.74
N GLU A 322 -17.20 -24.92 -2.23
CA GLU A 322 -16.03 -25.84 -2.23
C GLU A 322 -15.43 -26.04 -0.84
N THR A 323 -15.35 -25.01 0.00
CA THR A 323 -14.71 -25.12 1.32
C THR A 323 -15.67 -25.60 2.41
N ILE A 324 -16.85 -25.01 2.51
CA ILE A 324 -17.90 -25.41 3.47
C ILE A 324 -18.51 -26.81 3.21
N PRO A 325 -18.72 -27.25 1.94
CA PRO A 325 -19.34 -28.52 1.63
C PRO A 325 -18.34 -29.67 1.52
N LEU A 326 -17.07 -29.48 1.93
CA LEU A 326 -16.19 -30.58 2.37
C LEU A 326 -16.77 -31.21 3.66
N ARG A 327 -17.93 -31.85 3.50
CA ARG A 327 -18.61 -32.72 4.45
C ARG A 327 -18.65 -34.14 3.90
#